data_AF-A0A0F3KEI6-F1
#
_entry.id   AF-A0A0F3KEI6-F1
#
_cell.length_a   1.000
_cell.length_b   1.000
_cell.length_c   1.000
_cell.angle_alpha   90.00
_cell.angle_beta   90.00
_cell.angle_gamma   90.00
#
_symmetry.space_group_name_H-M   'P 1'
#
loop_
_entity.id
_entity.type
_entity.pdbx_description
1 polymer ?
#
loop_
_entity_poly.entity_id
_entity_poly.type
_entity_poly.pdbx_seq_one_letter_code
_entity_poly.pdbx_strand_id
1 'polypeptide(L)' 'MENHSKFRVVARAVKHHDAAGEQFYRSSYRILDHVGDEIDAGNGSIDFSDVTSAYNEAFALGRERLREIASETIQ' A
#
# COMPACT_ATOMS: atom_id res chain seq x y z
N MET A 1 18.98 -11.99 -19.71
CA MET A 1 17.80 -11.15 -19.42
C MET A 1 17.40 -11.48 -17.99
N GLU A 2 17.90 -10.70 -17.03
CA GLU A 2 17.53 -10.86 -15.62
C GLU A 2 16.03 -10.59 -15.46
N ASN A 3 15.38 -11.38 -14.63
CA ASN A 3 13.93 -11.45 -14.55
C ASN A 3 13.41 -10.28 -13.67
N HIS A 4 13.40 -9.06 -14.22
CA HIS A 4 13.01 -7.82 -13.53
C HIS A 4 11.50 -7.70 -13.22
N SER A 5 10.67 -8.71 -13.49
CA SER A 5 9.23 -8.48 -13.71
C SER A 5 8.29 -8.73 -12.51
N LYS A 6 8.78 -8.84 -11.27
CA LYS A 6 7.92 -9.16 -10.11
C LYS A 6 7.97 -8.12 -9.01
N PHE A 7 7.45 -6.93 -9.30
CA PHE A 7 7.04 -6.00 -8.24
C PHE A 7 5.87 -6.58 -7.43
N ARG A 8 5.83 -6.28 -6.14
CA ARG A 8 4.79 -6.77 -5.21
C ARG A 8 4.22 -5.63 -4.40
N VAL A 9 2.90 -5.63 -4.25
CA VAL A 9 2.20 -4.73 -3.33
C VAL A 9 1.99 -5.43 -2.00
N VAL A 10 2.46 -4.82 -0.92
CA VAL A 10 2.21 -5.25 0.45
C VAL A 10 1.23 -4.29 1.09
N ALA A 11 -0.03 -4.69 1.17
CA ALA A 11 -1.09 -3.92 1.80
C ALA A 11 -1.14 -4.17 3.32
N ARG A 12 -1.46 -3.13 4.09
CA ARG A 12 -1.55 -3.15 5.55
C ARG A 12 -2.69 -2.24 6.01
N ALA A 13 -3.35 -2.66 7.08
CA ALA A 13 -4.25 -1.83 7.86
C ALA A 13 -3.56 -1.53 9.20
N VAL A 14 -3.26 -0.26 9.45
CA VAL A 14 -2.55 0.19 10.66
C VAL A 14 -3.57 0.63 11.69
N LYS A 15 -3.61 -0.06 12.84
CA LYS A 15 -4.49 0.30 13.95
C LYS A 15 -3.96 1.54 14.67
N HIS A 16 -4.84 2.50 14.93
CA HIS A 16 -4.59 3.62 15.84
C HIS A 16 -5.85 3.93 16.67
N HIS A 17 -5.69 4.80 17.65
CA HIS A 17 -6.80 5.29 18.47
C HIS A 17 -6.87 6.81 18.35
N ASP A 18 -8.08 7.35 18.37
CA ASP A 18 -8.30 8.79 18.43
C ASP A 18 -8.16 9.33 19.87
N ALA A 19 -8.46 10.62 20.05
CA ALA A 19 -8.42 11.25 21.37
C ALA A 19 -9.52 10.76 22.33
N ALA A 20 -10.60 10.17 21.82
CA ALA A 20 -11.67 9.57 22.61
C ALA A 20 -11.38 8.10 22.97
N GLY A 21 -10.31 7.51 22.41
CA GLY A 21 -9.95 6.11 22.57
C GLY A 21 -10.70 5.17 21.61
N GLU A 22 -11.42 5.72 20.64
CA GLU A 22 -12.06 4.92 19.59
C GLU A 22 -11.01 4.33 18.66
N GLN A 23 -11.23 3.08 18.26
CA GLN A 23 -10.31 2.34 17.41
C GLN A 23 -10.60 2.61 15.93
N PHE A 24 -9.56 2.98 15.21
CA PHE A 24 -9.59 3.15 13.76
C PHE A 24 -8.44 2.41 13.09
N TYR A 25 -8.56 2.25 11.78
CA TYR A 25 -7.53 1.68 10.93
C TYR A 25 -7.24 2.62 9.78
N ARG A 26 -5.96 2.91 9.53
CA ARG A 26 -5.50 3.65 8.36
C ARG A 26 -4.85 2.71 7.35
N SER A 27 -5.17 2.91 6.08
CA SER A 27 -4.56 2.15 4.99
C SER A 27 -3.09 2.52 4.82
N SER A 28 -2.24 1.52 4.57
CA SER A 28 -0.82 1.69 4.30
C SER A 28 -0.34 0.62 3.33
N TYR A 29 0.43 1.01 2.33
CA TYR A 29 0.98 0.07 1.36
C TYR A 29 2.47 0.31 1.14
N ARG A 30 3.14 -0.74 0.69
CA ARG A 30 4.53 -0.71 0.22
C ARG A 30 4.65 -1.46 -1.08
N ILE A 31 5.49 -0.96 -1.96
CA ILE A 31 5.84 -1.61 -3.21
C ILE A 31 7.26 -2.14 -3.05
N LEU A 32 7.39 -3.44 -3.21
CA LEU A 32 8.67 -4.12 -3.16
C LEU A 32 9.10 -4.52 -4.57
N ASP A 33 10.40 -4.49 -4.81
CA ASP A 33 11.00 -4.99 -6.02
C ASP A 33 11.11 -6.53 -6.04
N HIS A 34 11.80 -7.07 -7.04
CA HIS A 34 11.97 -8.50 -7.20
C HIS A 34 12.80 -9.21 -6.12
N VAL A 35 13.73 -8.51 -5.45
CA VAL A 35 14.53 -9.04 -4.33
C VAL A 35 13.90 -8.76 -2.96
N GLY A 36 12.87 -7.91 -2.92
CA GLY A 36 12.10 -7.58 -1.73
C GLY A 36 12.46 -6.23 -1.12
N ASP A 37 13.24 -5.41 -1.83
CA ASP A 37 13.60 -4.07 -1.40
C ASP A 37 12.43 -3.12 -1.63
N GLU A 38 12.22 -2.21 -0.67
CA GLU A 38 11.18 -1.19 -0.74
C GLU A 38 11.58 -0.12 -1.75
N ILE A 39 10.74 0.10 -2.76
CA ILE A 39 10.95 1.11 -3.80
C ILE A 39 9.95 2.25 -3.73
N ASP A 40 8.80 2.04 -3.10
CA ASP A 40 7.80 3.08 -2.84
C ASP A 40 6.89 2.68 -1.67
N ALA A 41 6.29 3.66 -1.01
CA ALA A 41 5.35 3.45 0.08
C ALA A 41 4.36 4.62 0.18
N GLY A 42 3.15 4.32 0.64
CA GLY A 42 2.12 5.34 0.82
C GLY A 42 1.12 4.95 1.90
N ASN A 43 0.37 5.96 2.36
CA ASN A 43 -0.72 5.80 3.31
C ASN A 43 -1.97 6.46 2.75
N GLY A 44 -3.14 5.92 3.07
CA GLY A 44 -4.40 6.61 2.79
C GLY A 44 -4.64 7.76 3.74
N SER A 45 -5.60 8.60 3.35
CA SER A 45 -6.01 9.80 4.08
C SER A 45 -7.25 9.57 4.94
N ILE A 46 -7.92 8.43 4.79
CA ILE A 46 -9.19 8.10 5.43
C ILE A 46 -8.98 7.11 6.56
N ASP A 47 -9.70 7.31 7.66
CA ASP A 47 -9.80 6.34 8.76
C ASP A 47 -11.02 5.45 8.59
N PHE A 48 -10.82 4.16 8.79
CA PHE A 48 -11.88 3.16 8.75
C PHE A 48 -12.14 2.62 10.15
N SER A 49 -13.41 2.35 10.45
CA SER A 49 -13.80 1.66 11.68
C SER A 49 -13.52 0.15 11.63
N ASP A 50 -13.23 -0.40 10.43
CA ASP A 50 -12.95 -1.83 10.24
C ASP A 50 -11.63 -2.07 9.47
N VAL A 51 -10.98 -3.19 9.81
CA VAL A 51 -9.67 -3.57 9.26
C VAL A 51 -9.74 -3.92 7.77
N THR A 52 -10.87 -4.48 7.31
CA THR A 52 -11.02 -5.02 5.96
C THR A 52 -11.09 -3.87 4.95
N SER A 53 -11.84 -2.81 5.26
CA SER A 53 -11.93 -1.62 4.42
C SER A 53 -10.58 -0.92 4.28
N ALA A 54 -9.86 -0.73 5.39
CA ALA A 54 -8.51 -0.15 5.36
C ALA A 54 -7.53 -1.02 4.55
N TYR A 55 -7.61 -2.34 4.65
CA TYR A 55 -6.76 -3.25 3.87
C TYR A 55 -7.10 -3.20 2.37
N ASN A 56 -8.39 -3.21 2.03
CA ASN A 56 -8.84 -3.14 0.64
C ASN A 56 -8.42 -1.83 -0.02
N GLU A 57 -8.54 -0.70 0.69
CA GLU A 57 -8.05 0.59 0.21
C GLU A 57 -6.52 0.56 0.03
N ALA A 58 -5.77 0.06 1.02
CA ALA A 58 -4.31 -0.06 0.91
C ALA A 58 -3.89 -0.87 -0.32
N PHE A 59 -4.58 -1.98 -0.60
CA PHE A 59 -4.30 -2.79 -1.78
C PHE A 59 -4.63 -2.05 -3.08
N ALA A 60 -5.76 -1.33 -3.12
CA ALA A 60 -6.15 -0.54 -4.29
C ALA A 60 -5.12 0.57 -4.58
N LEU A 61 -4.75 1.36 -3.57
CA LEU A 61 -3.76 2.44 -3.68
C LEU A 61 -2.40 1.91 -4.15
N GLY A 62 -1.90 0.84 -3.52
CA GLY A 62 -0.62 0.26 -3.91
C GLY A 62 -0.63 -0.34 -5.32
N ARG A 63 -1.78 -0.88 -5.76
CA ARG A 63 -1.95 -1.40 -7.12
C ARG A 63 -2.00 -0.28 -8.17
N GLU A 64 -2.65 0.83 -7.86
CA GLU A 64 -2.67 2.01 -8.71
C GLU A 64 -1.26 2.60 -8.86
N ARG A 65 -0.58 2.83 -7.73
CA ARG A 65 0.79 3.35 -7.74
C ARG A 65 1.76 2.44 -8.48
N LEU A 66 1.63 1.12 -8.33
CA LEU A 66 2.45 0.18 -9.09
C LEU A 66 2.22 0.29 -10.61
N ARG A 67 0.98 0.57 -11.05
CA ARG A 67 0.70 0.78 -12.48
C ARG A 67 1.36 2.06 -13.00
N GLU A 68 1.37 3.12 -12.20
CA GLU A 68 2.06 4.38 -12.54
C GLU A 68 3.56 4.15 -12.70
N ILE A 69 4.22 3.53 -11.72
CA ILE A 69 5.65 3.20 -11.76
C ILE A 69 5.98 2.35 -12.99
N ALA A 70 5.15 1.34 -13.28
CA ALA A 70 5.32 0.49 -14.46
C ALA A 70 5.15 1.29 -15.77
N SER A 71 4.28 2.29 -15.80
CA SER A 71 4.11 3.18 -16.95
C SER A 71 5.29 4.15 -17.13
N GLU A 72 5.83 4.69 -16.03
CA GLU A 72 7.00 5.58 -16.03
C GLU A 72 8.26 4.86 -16.52
N THR A 73 8.39 3.56 -16.23
CA THR A 73 9.58 2.75 -16.59
C THR A 73 9.62 2.31 -18.05
N ILE A 74 8.47 2.35 -18.77
CA ILE A 74 8.36 1.88 -20.16
C ILE A 74 8.62 3.01 -21.18
N GLN A 75 8.68 4.27 -20.74
CA GLN A 75 9.03 5.43 -21.56
C GLN A 75 10.54 5.62 -21.70
#